data_AF-A0A1M4XY41-F1
#
_entry.id   AF-A0A1M4XY41-F1
#
_cell.length_a   1.000
_cell.length_b   1.000
_cell.length_c   1.000
_cell.angle_alpha   90.00
_cell.angle_beta   90.00
_cell.angle_gamma   90.00
#
_symmetry.space_group_name_H-M   'P 1'
#
loop_
_entity.id
_entity.type
_entity.pdbx_description
1 polymer ?
#
loop_
_entity_poly.entity_id
_entity_poly.type
_entity_poly.pdbx_seq_one_letter_code
_entity_poly.pdbx_strand_id
1 'polypeptide(L)'
;MRIAQDKWKHFWVGIAMGLLFQAVGMYLLPLHLYVATAISLIIVVAISYGFELYSKFTGHGHYEVMDAVAAIIGGVLGMGAVVGIEMMVG
;
A
#
# COMPACT_ATOMS: atom_id res chain seq x y z
N MET A 1 -12.07 -20.97 -1.41
CA MET A 1 -10.99 -19.99 -1.69
C MET A 1 -9.66 -20.69 -1.50
N ARG A 2 -8.73 -20.59 -2.46
CA ARG A 2 -7.35 -21.04 -2.27
C ARG A 2 -6.58 -19.92 -1.55
N ILE A 3 -6.08 -20.18 -0.34
CA ILE A 3 -5.34 -19.22 0.51
C ILE A 3 -4.26 -18.46 -0.30
N ALA A 4 -3.53 -19.17 -1.17
CA ALA A 4 -2.53 -18.56 -2.04
C ALA A 4 -3.11 -17.55 -3.07
N GLN A 5 -4.30 -17.80 -3.61
CA GLN A 5 -4.93 -16.90 -4.58
C GLN A 5 -5.41 -15.60 -3.92
N ASP A 6 -5.72 -15.64 -2.63
CA ASP A 6 -6.18 -14.46 -1.90
C ASP A 6 -5.05 -13.46 -1.67
N LYS A 7 -3.86 -13.95 -1.31
CA LYS A 7 -2.66 -13.13 -1.12
C LYS A 7 -2.26 -12.34 -2.34
N TRP A 8 -2.38 -12.95 -3.53
CA TRP A 8 -2.14 -12.24 -4.78
C TRP A 8 -3.10 -11.08 -4.99
N LYS A 9 -4.37 -11.20 -4.58
CA LYS A 9 -5.30 -10.05 -4.65
C LYS A 9 -4.86 -8.93 -3.73
N HIS A 10 -4.51 -9.24 -2.48
CA HIS A 10 -4.01 -8.24 -1.53
C HIS A 10 -2.74 -7.56 -2.05
N PHE A 11 -1.83 -8.31 -2.64
CA PHE A 11 -0.65 -7.78 -3.30
C PHE A 11 -0.98 -6.81 -4.46
N TRP A 12 -1.89 -7.19 -5.38
CA TRP A 12 -2.29 -6.33 -6.49
C TRP A 12 -3.03 -5.06 -6.03
N VAL A 13 -3.91 -5.18 -5.03
CA VAL A 13 -4.57 -4.03 -4.39
C VAL A 13 -3.52 -3.13 -3.72
N GLY A 14 -2.52 -3.73 -3.07
CA GLY A 14 -1.35 -3.05 -2.53
C GLY A 14 -0.67 -2.18 -3.57
N ILE A 15 -0.32 -2.73 -4.75
CA ILE A 15 0.32 -1.98 -5.84
C ILE A 15 -0.51 -0.76 -6.24
N ALA A 16 -1.82 -0.97 -6.50
CA ALA A 16 -2.70 0.12 -6.89
C ALA A 16 -2.77 1.22 -5.80
N MET A 17 -2.85 0.81 -4.54
CA MET A 17 -2.88 1.71 -3.39
C MET A 17 -1.57 2.50 -3.24
N GLY A 18 -0.41 1.84 -3.40
CA GLY A 18 0.90 2.48 -3.36
C GLY A 18 1.11 3.50 -4.47
N LEU A 19 0.71 3.15 -5.71
CA LEU A 19 0.71 4.07 -6.85
C LEU A 19 -0.13 5.32 -6.54
N LEU A 20 -1.36 5.11 -6.08
CA LEU A 20 -2.31 6.19 -5.81
C LEU A 20 -1.78 7.14 -4.72
N PHE A 21 -1.39 6.60 -3.56
CA PHE A 21 -0.98 7.46 -2.45
C PHE A 21 0.34 8.16 -2.72
N GLN A 22 1.31 7.50 -3.36
CA GLN A 22 2.55 8.17 -3.73
C GLN A 22 2.31 9.29 -4.75
N ALA A 23 1.49 9.05 -5.78
CA ALA A 23 1.17 10.07 -6.78
C ALA A 23 0.44 11.28 -6.16
N VAL A 24 -0.53 11.01 -5.29
CA VAL A 24 -1.24 12.08 -4.54
C VAL A 24 -0.27 12.83 -3.62
N GLY A 25 0.60 12.10 -2.90
CA GLY A 25 1.61 12.69 -2.03
C GLY A 25 2.56 13.62 -2.78
N MET A 26 3.03 13.19 -3.96
CA MET A 26 3.89 14.00 -4.83
C MET A 26 3.16 15.22 -5.39
N TYR A 27 1.89 15.08 -5.79
CA TYR A 27 1.08 16.20 -6.26
C TYR A 27 0.87 17.27 -5.16
N LEU A 28 0.66 16.84 -3.91
CA LEU A 28 0.44 17.76 -2.77
C LEU A 28 1.74 18.33 -2.19
N LEU A 29 2.87 17.61 -2.33
CA LEU A 29 4.18 17.96 -1.76
C LEU A 29 5.31 17.87 -2.81
N PRO A 30 5.25 18.67 -3.89
CA PRO A 30 6.10 18.49 -5.09
C PRO A 30 7.61 18.66 -4.86
N LEU A 31 8.03 19.28 -3.75
CA LEU A 31 9.45 19.51 -3.42
C LEU A 31 9.94 18.65 -2.25
N HIS A 32 9.10 17.73 -1.75
CA HIS A 32 9.38 16.96 -0.55
C HIS A 32 9.19 15.46 -0.78
N LEU A 33 9.89 14.92 -1.78
CA LEU A 33 9.84 13.49 -2.16
C LEU A 33 9.93 12.55 -0.95
N TYR A 34 10.89 12.77 -0.04
CA TYR A 34 11.06 11.93 1.15
C TYR A 34 9.87 12.01 2.11
N VAL A 35 9.28 13.20 2.29
CA VAL A 35 8.13 13.40 3.17
C VAL A 35 6.87 12.77 2.56
N ALA A 36 6.63 13.01 1.26
CA ALA A 36 5.54 12.38 0.51
C ALA A 36 5.61 10.86 0.58
N THR A 37 6.82 10.29 0.44
CA THR A 37 7.06 8.85 0.51
C THR A 37 6.84 8.31 1.92
N ALA A 38 7.33 8.98 2.95
CA ALA A 38 7.13 8.56 4.34
C ALA A 38 5.64 8.55 4.72
N ILE A 39 4.90 9.60 4.35
CA ILE A 39 3.45 9.70 4.59
C ILE A 39 2.71 8.59 3.85
N SER A 40 3.03 8.37 2.58
CA SER A 40 2.40 7.32 1.77
C SER A 40 2.63 5.94 2.37
N LEU A 41 3.84 5.66 2.87
CA LEU A 41 4.17 4.38 3.50
C LEU A 41 3.37 4.18 4.79
N ILE A 42 3.27 5.22 5.63
CA ILE A 42 2.47 5.18 6.85
C ILE A 42 1.00 4.87 6.53
N ILE A 43 0.44 5.52 5.50
CA ILE A 43 -0.94 5.29 5.06
C ILE A 43 -1.13 3.87 4.55
N VAL A 44 -0.23 3.36 3.70
CA VAL A 44 -0.27 1.99 3.16
C VAL A 44 -0.26 0.98 4.30
N VAL A 45 0.63 1.13 5.29
CA VAL A 45 0.72 0.24 6.46
C VAL A 45 -0.54 0.34 7.32
N ALA A 46 -1.00 1.56 7.63
CA ALA A 46 -2.16 1.78 8.46
C ALA A 46 -3.44 1.20 7.85
N ILE A 47 -3.64 1.34 6.54
CA ILE A 47 -4.80 0.79 5.84
C ILE A 47 -4.70 -0.74 5.76
N SER A 48 -3.55 -1.27 5.35
CA SER A 48 -3.35 -2.72 5.20
C SER A 48 -3.58 -3.45 6.52
N TYR A 49 -2.95 -2.98 7.60
CA TYR A 49 -3.13 -3.58 8.91
C TYR A 49 -4.47 -3.22 9.55
N GLY A 50 -5.00 -2.02 9.27
CA GLY A 50 -6.30 -1.57 9.76
C GLY A 50 -7.45 -2.45 9.28
N PHE A 51 -7.44 -2.89 8.03
CA PHE A 51 -8.43 -3.85 7.52
C PHE A 51 -8.34 -5.20 8.24
N GLU A 52 -7.14 -5.71 8.50
CA GLU A 52 -6.97 -6.95 9.26
C GLU A 52 -7.47 -6.82 10.71
N LEU A 53 -7.12 -5.73 11.39
CA LEU A 53 -7.63 -5.46 12.74
C LEU A 53 -9.15 -5.35 12.75
N TYR A 54 -9.73 -4.66 11.77
CA TYR A 54 -11.17 -4.53 11.62
C TYR A 54 -11.84 -5.91 11.46
N SER A 55 -11.31 -6.77 10.58
CA SER A 55 -11.79 -8.14 10.39
C SER A 55 -11.71 -8.96 11.67
N LYS A 56 -10.62 -8.81 12.44
CA LYS A 56 -10.42 -9.48 13.72
C LYS A 56 -11.46 -9.08 14.77
N PHE A 57 -11.74 -7.78 14.91
CA PHE A 57 -12.63 -7.27 15.95
C PHE A 57 -14.12 -7.43 15.60
N THR A 58 -14.47 -7.30 14.33
CA THR A 58 -15.87 -7.37 13.89
C THR A 58 -16.31 -8.77 13.49
N GLY A 59 -15.37 -9.70 13.30
CA GLY A 59 -15.63 -11.03 12.74
C GLY A 59 -16.05 -11.00 11.26
N HIS A 60 -15.98 -9.84 10.59
CA HIS A 60 -16.31 -9.69 9.18
C HIS A 60 -15.05 -9.88 8.34
N GLY A 61 -14.95 -11.02 7.64
CA GLY A 61 -13.82 -11.35 6.78
C GLY A 61 -12.89 -12.42 7.38
N HIS A 62 -11.76 -12.65 6.72
CA HIS A 62 -10.72 -13.55 7.21
C HIS A 62 -9.63 -12.70 7.88
N TYR A 63 -9.32 -13.00 9.14
CA TYR A 63 -8.15 -12.39 9.78
C TYR A 63 -6.92 -13.22 9.46
N GLU A 64 -6.04 -12.66 8.64
CA GLU A 64 -4.76 -13.26 8.29
C GLU A 64 -3.72 -12.15 8.08
N VAL A 65 -2.80 -12.00 9.05
CA VAL A 65 -1.74 -10.97 9.00
C VAL A 65 -0.94 -10.98 7.69
N MET A 66 -0.83 -12.15 7.05
CA MET A 66 -0.15 -12.30 5.77
C MET A 66 -0.82 -11.53 4.62
N ASP A 67 -2.11 -11.23 4.72
CA ASP A 67 -2.85 -10.43 3.73
C ASP A 67 -2.46 -8.95 3.82
N ALA A 68 -2.31 -8.42 5.05
CA ALA A 68 -1.70 -7.10 5.25
C ALA A 68 -0.25 -7.05 4.75
N VAL A 69 0.56 -8.08 5.02
CA VAL A 69 1.95 -8.14 4.55
C VAL A 69 2.00 -8.15 3.01
N ALA A 70 1.17 -8.96 2.35
CA ALA A 70 1.09 -9.00 0.89
C ALA A 70 0.70 -7.62 0.32
N ALA A 71 -0.29 -6.94 0.92
CA ALA A 71 -0.69 -5.60 0.51
C ALA A 71 0.42 -4.55 0.74
N ILE A 72 1.17 -4.61 1.84
CA ILE A 72 2.28 -3.68 2.12
C ILE A 72 3.41 -3.88 1.10
N ILE A 73 3.78 -5.12 0.78
CA ILE A 73 4.82 -5.41 -0.22
C ILE A 73 4.39 -4.87 -1.59
N GLY A 74 3.14 -5.12 -1.99
CA GLY A 74 2.57 -4.54 -3.20
C GLY A 74 2.61 -3.01 -3.17
N GLY A 75 2.22 -2.40 -2.05
CA GLY A 75 2.24 -0.95 -1.84
C GLY A 75 3.61 -0.33 -2.02
N VAL A 76 4.65 -0.94 -1.43
CA VAL A 76 6.04 -0.48 -1.60
C VAL A 76 6.47 -0.55 -3.07
N LEU A 77 6.09 -1.60 -3.81
CA LEU A 77 6.38 -1.69 -5.25
C LEU A 77 5.66 -0.60 -6.05
N GLY A 78 4.39 -0.36 -5.77
CA GLY A 78 3.62 0.71 -6.42
C GLY A 78 4.21 2.09 -6.14
N MET A 79 4.56 2.37 -4.89
CA MET A 79 5.26 3.61 -4.50
C MET A 79 6.59 3.76 -5.24
N GLY A 80 7.40 2.71 -5.25
CA GLY A 80 8.70 2.69 -5.93
C GLY A 80 8.60 2.99 -7.43
N ALA A 81 7.53 2.54 -8.10
CA ALA A 81 7.30 2.86 -9.50
C ALA A 81 7.09 4.36 -9.72
N VAL A 82 6.28 5.03 -8.88
CA VAL A 82 6.06 6.48 -8.98
C VAL A 82 7.34 7.25 -8.66
N VAL A 83 8.05 6.87 -7.59
CA VAL A 83 9.33 7.50 -7.22
C VAL A 83 10.36 7.35 -8.34
N GLY A 84 10.46 6.16 -8.94
CA GLY A 84 11.37 5.91 -10.06
C GLY A 84 11.04 6.77 -11.28
N ILE A 85 9.75 6.96 -11.60
CA ILE A 85 9.32 7.84 -12.69
C ILE A 85 9.70 9.29 -12.37
N GLU A 86 9.41 9.77 -11.16
CA GLU A 86 9.74 11.14 -10.74
C GLU A 86 11.24 11.41 -10.88
N MET A 87 12.09 10.48 -10.42
CA MET A 87 13.54 10.61 -10.53
C MET A 87 14.08 10.60 -11.97
N MET A 88 13.31 10.11 -12.94
CA MET A 88 13.70 10.10 -14.36
C MET A 88 13.25 11.36 -15.12
N VAL A 89 12.21 12.04 -14.63
CA VAL A 89 11.54 13.14 -15.35
C VAL A 89 11.70 14.49 -14.65
N GLY A 90 11.98 14.49 -13.34
CA GLY A 90 12.20 15.68 -12.51
C GLY A 90 13.60 16.27 -12.56
#